data_AF-A0A849ZGY8-F1
#
_entry.id   AF-A0A849ZGY8-F1
#
_cell.length_a   1.000
_cell.length_b   1.000
_cell.length_c   1.000
_cell.angle_alpha   90.00
_cell.angle_beta   90.00
_cell.angle_gamma   90.00
#
_symmetry.space_group_name_H-M   'P 1'
#
loop_
_entity.id
_entity.type
_entity.pdbx_description
1 polymer ?
#
loop_
_entity_poly.entity_id
_entity_poly.type
_entity_poly.pdbx_seq_one_letter_code
_entity_poly.pdbx_strand_id
1 'polypeptide(L)'
;MGLFSRPTPPLSDSDRERLLHRMVESQIEARGIRDSRVLAALRAVPRDLFVPPSERDEAFDDHPLALAHGQTVSQPYIVALMLEQLQLTGSERVLEIGTGSGYQTALLARLASEVISVERIPALALAAQERLRAMGIDNLQVHIGDGTLGWPEAAPHAGIIVTAFISPSAVSGSASGRNTSKDNCGRRLP
;
A
#
# COMPACT_ATOMS: atom_id res chain seq x y z
N MET A 1 -2.20 -25.44 -35.78
CA MET A 1 -3.48 -25.44 -35.05
C MET A 1 -3.27 -24.71 -33.74
N GLY A 2 -3.75 -23.47 -33.64
CA GLY A 2 -3.57 -22.64 -32.44
C GLY A 2 -4.43 -23.17 -31.30
N LEU A 3 -3.78 -23.49 -30.18
CA LEU A 3 -4.45 -23.74 -28.91
C LEU A 3 -5.05 -22.40 -28.44
N PHE A 4 -6.31 -22.16 -28.78
CA PHE A 4 -7.08 -21.14 -28.10
C PHE A 4 -7.26 -21.61 -26.65
N SER A 5 -6.40 -21.14 -25.74
CA SER A 5 -6.64 -21.29 -24.31
C SER A 5 -8.01 -20.72 -24.01
N ARG A 6 -8.92 -21.57 -23.53
CA ARG A 6 -10.23 -21.13 -23.05
C ARG A 6 -9.98 -20.11 -21.93
N PRO A 7 -10.73 -19.00 -21.88
CA PRO A 7 -10.64 -18.07 -20.77
C PRO A 7 -10.92 -18.84 -19.47
N THR A 8 -9.99 -18.74 -18.52
CA THR A 8 -10.12 -19.35 -17.20
C THR A 8 -11.37 -18.76 -16.53
N PRO A 9 -12.31 -19.59 -16.05
CA PRO A 9 -13.50 -19.06 -15.36
C PRO A 9 -13.06 -18.24 -14.14
N PRO A 10 -13.86 -17.22 -13.75
CA PRO A 10 -13.55 -16.44 -12.56
C PRO A 10 -13.44 -17.36 -11.34
N LEU A 11 -12.42 -17.12 -10.52
CA LEU A 11 -12.15 -17.84 -9.29
C LEU A 11 -13.35 -17.74 -8.34
N SER A 12 -13.78 -18.86 -7.75
CA SER A 12 -14.85 -18.82 -6.75
C SER A 12 -14.37 -18.10 -5.49
N ASP A 13 -15.27 -17.47 -4.73
CA ASP A 13 -14.89 -16.77 -3.50
C ASP A 13 -14.24 -17.73 -2.49
N SER A 14 -14.69 -18.97 -2.42
CA SER A 14 -14.10 -19.99 -1.54
C SER A 14 -12.69 -20.42 -1.99
N ASP A 15 -12.43 -20.49 -3.29
CA ASP A 15 -11.09 -20.77 -3.81
C ASP A 15 -10.14 -19.61 -3.53
N ARG A 16 -10.62 -18.38 -3.73
CA ARG A 16 -9.88 -17.16 -3.40
C ARG A 16 -9.48 -17.13 -1.94
N GLU A 17 -10.43 -17.35 -1.04
CA GLU A 17 -10.17 -17.38 0.40
C GLU A 17 -9.09 -18.42 0.75
N ARG A 18 -9.19 -19.63 0.19
CA ARG A 18 -8.17 -20.68 0.38
C ARG A 18 -6.79 -20.28 -0.12
N LEU A 19 -6.70 -19.63 -1.28
CA LEU A 19 -5.43 -19.19 -1.86
C LEU A 19 -4.81 -18.03 -1.08
N LEU A 20 -5.62 -17.05 -0.64
CA LEU A 20 -5.17 -15.97 0.24
C LEU A 20 -4.64 -16.51 1.57
N HIS A 21 -5.36 -17.42 2.21
CA HIS A 21 -4.92 -18.06 3.44
C HIS A 21 -3.59 -18.79 3.25
N ARG A 22 -3.46 -19.59 2.18
CA ARG A 22 -2.22 -20.30 1.87
C ARG A 22 -1.06 -19.35 1.64
N MET A 23 -1.25 -18.29 0.84
CA MET A 23 -0.24 -17.26 0.58
C MET A 23 0.23 -16.66 1.90
N VAL A 24 -0.70 -16.22 2.75
CA VAL A 24 -0.37 -15.58 4.04
C VAL A 24 0.38 -16.54 4.96
N GLU A 25 -0.09 -17.77 5.13
CA GLU A 25 0.54 -18.75 6.03
C GLU A 25 1.94 -19.17 5.54
N SER A 26 2.06 -19.57 4.28
CA SER A 26 3.27 -20.22 3.77
C SER A 26 4.34 -19.24 3.27
N GLN A 27 3.95 -18.03 2.84
CA GLN A 27 4.88 -17.08 2.19
C GLN A 27 5.12 -15.83 3.04
N ILE A 28 4.25 -15.52 4.01
CA ILE A 28 4.32 -14.28 4.80
C ILE A 28 4.60 -14.58 6.27
N GLU A 29 3.73 -15.33 6.96
CA GLU A 29 3.91 -15.70 8.37
C GLU A 29 5.13 -16.58 8.59
N ALA A 30 5.36 -17.55 7.69
CA ALA A 30 6.53 -18.41 7.72
C ALA A 30 7.87 -17.64 7.65
N ARG A 31 7.84 -16.41 7.13
CA ARG A 31 9.01 -15.52 7.00
C ARG A 31 9.09 -14.44 8.07
N GLY A 32 8.25 -14.52 9.10
CA GLY A 32 8.44 -13.77 10.34
C GLY A 32 7.54 -12.56 10.53
N ILE A 33 6.59 -12.28 9.64
CA ILE A 33 5.54 -11.30 9.91
C ILE A 33 4.63 -11.84 11.01
N ARG A 34 4.40 -11.06 12.06
CA ARG A 34 3.66 -11.47 13.28
C ARG A 34 2.47 -10.58 13.61
N ASP A 35 2.37 -9.39 13.03
CA ASP A 35 1.23 -8.52 13.30
C ASP A 35 -0.08 -9.15 12.80
N SER A 36 -0.90 -9.62 13.75
CA SER A 36 -2.20 -10.25 13.49
C SER A 36 -3.16 -9.39 12.66
N ARG A 37 -3.09 -8.06 12.77
CA ARG A 37 -3.95 -7.14 12.00
C ARG A 37 -3.52 -7.09 10.55
N VAL A 38 -2.21 -7.02 10.30
CA VAL A 38 -1.63 -7.06 8.95
C VAL A 38 -1.98 -8.39 8.28
N LEU A 39 -1.79 -9.50 8.99
CA LEU A 39 -2.09 -10.84 8.50
C LEU A 39 -3.59 -11.03 8.21
N ALA A 40 -4.47 -10.48 9.04
CA ALA A 40 -5.91 -10.48 8.81
C ALA A 40 -6.31 -9.62 7.60
N ALA A 41 -5.67 -8.45 7.43
CA ALA A 41 -5.92 -7.59 6.26
C ALA A 41 -5.53 -8.28 4.95
N LEU A 42 -4.38 -8.95 4.91
CA LEU A 42 -3.90 -9.69 3.73
C LEU A 42 -4.81 -10.86 3.35
N ARG A 43 -5.39 -11.56 4.33
CA ARG A 43 -6.37 -12.64 4.09
C ARG A 43 -7.71 -12.11 3.55
N ALA A 44 -8.06 -10.86 3.87
CA ALA A 44 -9.37 -10.31 3.56
C ALA A 44 -9.40 -9.46 2.28
N VAL A 45 -8.27 -8.89 1.85
CA VAL A 45 -8.20 -8.07 0.63
C VAL A 45 -7.91 -8.96 -0.59
N PRO A 46 -8.81 -9.03 -1.58
CA PRO A 46 -8.71 -9.96 -2.71
C PRO A 46 -7.68 -9.49 -3.74
N ARG A 47 -6.41 -9.85 -3.54
CA ARG A 47 -5.26 -9.39 -4.36
C ARG A 47 -5.46 -9.59 -5.87
N ASP A 48 -6.10 -10.69 -6.29
CA ASP A 48 -6.42 -11.00 -7.68
C ASP A 48 -7.32 -9.95 -8.37
N LEU A 49 -8.07 -9.16 -7.60
CA LEU A 49 -8.89 -8.06 -8.13
C LEU A 49 -8.07 -6.79 -8.41
N PHE A 50 -6.82 -6.72 -7.92
CA PHE A 50 -5.91 -5.58 -8.10
C PHE A 50 -4.87 -5.80 -9.19
N VAL A 51 -4.98 -6.88 -9.96
CA VAL A 51 -4.08 -7.18 -11.08
C VAL A 51 -4.85 -7.32 -12.39
N PRO A 52 -4.21 -7.14 -13.56
CA PRO A 52 -4.81 -7.42 -14.85
C PRO A 52 -5.31 -8.86 -14.95
N PRO A 53 -6.33 -9.16 -15.78
CA PRO A 53 -6.85 -10.51 -15.95
C PRO A 53 -5.79 -11.57 -16.30
N SER A 54 -4.74 -11.20 -17.05
CA SER A 54 -3.63 -12.08 -17.42
C SER A 54 -2.74 -12.50 -16.25
N GLU A 55 -2.73 -11.73 -15.16
CA GLU A 55 -1.86 -11.93 -14.00
C GLU A 55 -2.61 -12.62 -12.83
N ARG A 56 -3.92 -12.90 -12.99
CA ARG A 56 -4.76 -13.39 -11.88
C ARG A 56 -4.36 -14.76 -11.36
N ASP A 57 -3.84 -15.61 -12.23
CA ASP A 57 -3.40 -16.96 -11.85
C ASP A 57 -2.16 -16.90 -10.95
N GLU A 58 -1.32 -15.86 -11.12
CA GLU A 58 -0.10 -15.60 -10.34
C GLU A 58 -0.34 -14.63 -9.17
N ALA A 59 -1.58 -14.17 -8.96
CA ALA A 59 -1.92 -13.15 -7.97
C ALA A 59 -1.56 -13.52 -6.52
N PHE A 60 -1.43 -14.82 -6.24
CA PHE A 60 -1.17 -15.39 -4.91
C PHE A 60 0.28 -15.85 -4.73
N ASP A 61 1.12 -15.64 -5.73
CA ASP A 61 2.54 -15.96 -5.66
C ASP A 61 3.33 -14.76 -5.13
N ASP A 62 4.40 -15.03 -4.39
CA ASP A 62 5.19 -14.01 -3.73
C ASP A 62 6.19 -13.31 -4.66
N HIS A 63 5.71 -12.65 -5.70
CA HIS A 63 6.51 -11.83 -6.61
C HIS A 63 5.74 -10.59 -7.10
N PRO A 64 6.42 -9.58 -7.65
CA PRO A 64 5.74 -8.46 -8.28
C PRO A 64 5.03 -8.90 -9.57
N LEU A 65 3.90 -8.25 -9.86
CA LEU A 65 3.09 -8.49 -11.07
C LEU A 65 2.97 -7.22 -11.89
N ALA A 66 2.93 -7.36 -13.21
CA ALA A 66 2.92 -6.22 -14.12
C ALA A 66 1.56 -5.49 -14.08
N LEU A 67 1.62 -4.15 -14.16
CA LEU A 67 0.48 -3.29 -14.36
C LEU A 67 0.61 -2.51 -15.68
N ALA A 68 -0.47 -1.85 -16.06
CA ALA A 68 -0.42 -0.84 -17.12
C ALA A 68 0.60 0.27 -16.79
N HIS A 69 1.06 0.98 -17.82
CA HIS A 69 2.01 2.10 -17.69
C HIS A 69 3.37 1.71 -17.08
N GLY A 70 3.79 0.45 -17.24
CA GLY A 70 5.08 -0.05 -16.76
C GLY A 70 5.22 -0.04 -15.24
N GLN A 71 4.09 0.00 -14.51
CA GLN A 71 4.08 -0.11 -13.06
C GLN A 71 3.96 -1.58 -12.64
N THR A 72 4.09 -1.84 -11.34
CA THR A 72 3.96 -3.20 -10.78
C THR A 72 3.14 -3.18 -9.50
N VAL A 73 2.40 -4.25 -9.22
CA VAL A 73 1.92 -4.53 -7.86
C VAL A 73 3.08 -5.16 -7.09
N SER A 74 3.44 -4.59 -5.94
CA SER A 74 4.53 -5.10 -5.10
C SER A 74 4.29 -6.53 -4.64
N GLN A 75 5.39 -7.26 -4.44
CA GLN A 75 5.44 -8.59 -3.82
C GLN A 75 4.65 -8.60 -2.48
N PRO A 76 3.77 -9.59 -2.23
CA PRO A 76 2.98 -9.72 -1.01
C PRO A 76 3.80 -9.61 0.29
N TYR A 77 4.95 -10.27 0.38
CA TYR A 77 5.81 -10.19 1.56
C TYR A 77 6.34 -8.77 1.81
N ILE A 78 6.74 -8.05 0.76
CA ILE A 78 7.24 -6.67 0.90
C ILE A 78 6.11 -5.74 1.36
N VAL A 79 4.91 -5.91 0.82
CA VAL A 79 3.70 -5.22 1.29
C VAL A 79 3.48 -5.49 2.78
N ALA A 80 3.47 -6.76 3.20
CA ALA A 80 3.27 -7.14 4.59
C ALA A 80 4.33 -6.53 5.53
N LEU A 81 5.60 -6.59 5.13
CA LEU A 81 6.71 -6.02 5.89
C LEU A 81 6.54 -4.50 6.05
N MET A 82 6.22 -3.77 4.98
CA MET A 82 6.03 -2.33 5.07
C MET A 82 4.86 -1.95 5.99
N LEU A 83 3.75 -2.69 5.92
CA LEU A 83 2.59 -2.46 6.78
C LEU A 83 2.90 -2.74 8.26
N GLU A 84 3.63 -3.81 8.56
CA GLU A 84 4.04 -4.14 9.94
C GLU A 84 4.97 -3.05 10.51
N GLN A 85 5.87 -2.49 9.71
CA GLN A 85 6.77 -1.42 10.14
C GLN A 85 6.06 -0.07 10.38
N LEU A 86 4.85 0.15 9.84
CA LEU A 86 4.06 1.34 10.16
C LEU A 86 3.47 1.31 11.58
N GLN A 87 3.35 0.13 12.19
CA GLN A 87 2.85 -0.05 13.56
C GLN A 87 1.48 0.62 13.81
N LEU A 88 0.60 0.61 12.82
CA LEU A 88 -0.70 1.27 12.87
C LEU A 88 -1.63 0.63 13.91
N THR A 89 -2.27 1.46 14.72
CA THR A 89 -3.21 1.05 15.77
C THR A 89 -4.68 1.16 15.34
N GLY A 90 -4.97 1.82 14.22
CA GLY A 90 -6.31 2.00 13.66
C GLY A 90 -6.91 3.39 13.88
N SER A 91 -6.21 4.28 14.58
CA SER A 91 -6.64 5.67 14.79
C SER A 91 -5.90 6.68 13.90
N GLU A 92 -4.94 6.20 13.11
CA GLU A 92 -4.04 7.03 12.32
C GLU A 92 -4.68 7.47 11.00
N ARG A 93 -4.36 8.70 10.60
CA ARG A 93 -4.37 9.11 9.19
C ARG A 93 -3.03 8.76 8.56
N VAL A 94 -3.06 8.05 7.43
CA VAL A 94 -1.86 7.61 6.72
C VAL A 94 -1.81 8.23 5.33
N LEU A 95 -0.61 8.65 4.90
CA LEU A 95 -0.33 9.06 3.54
C LEU A 95 0.41 7.95 2.79
N GLU A 96 -0.15 7.52 1.65
CA GLU A 96 0.49 6.65 0.68
C GLU A 96 0.93 7.45 -0.55
N ILE A 97 2.18 7.25 -0.97
CA ILE A 97 2.73 7.80 -2.21
C ILE A 97 2.94 6.68 -3.22
N GLY A 98 2.09 6.64 -4.25
CA GLY A 98 2.05 5.62 -5.29
C GLY A 98 0.86 4.67 -5.16
N THR A 99 -0.36 5.15 -5.44
CA THR A 99 -1.58 4.31 -5.37
C THR A 99 -1.47 3.07 -6.25
N GLY A 100 -0.91 3.19 -7.47
CA GLY A 100 -0.74 2.06 -8.39
C GLY A 100 -2.05 1.34 -8.67
N SER A 101 -2.14 0.05 -8.29
CA SER A 101 -3.38 -0.72 -8.43
C SER A 101 -4.45 -0.44 -7.36
N GLY A 102 -4.05 0.15 -6.22
CA GLY A 102 -4.87 0.33 -5.02
C GLY A 102 -4.79 -0.82 -4.01
N TYR A 103 -3.95 -1.85 -4.22
CA TYR A 103 -3.89 -3.01 -3.31
C TYR A 103 -3.39 -2.63 -1.92
N GLN A 104 -2.27 -1.90 -1.83
CA GLN A 104 -1.77 -1.41 -0.56
C GLN A 104 -2.73 -0.39 0.06
N THR A 105 -3.33 0.50 -0.73
CA THR A 105 -4.38 1.43 -0.28
C THR A 105 -5.54 0.70 0.42
N ALA A 106 -6.02 -0.41 -0.16
CA ALA A 106 -7.08 -1.23 0.42
C ALA A 106 -6.65 -1.90 1.73
N LEU A 107 -5.40 -2.33 1.84
CA LEU A 107 -4.85 -2.89 3.08
C LEU A 107 -4.73 -1.82 4.17
N LEU A 108 -4.21 -0.64 3.83
CA LEU A 108 -4.12 0.51 4.73
C LEU A 108 -5.50 0.93 5.25
N ALA A 109 -6.52 0.92 4.39
CA ALA A 109 -7.89 1.27 4.77
C ALA A 109 -8.47 0.32 5.83
N ARG A 110 -7.97 -0.92 5.93
CA ARG A 110 -8.33 -1.85 7.01
C ARG A 110 -7.53 -1.65 8.30
N LEU A 111 -6.40 -0.94 8.23
CA LEU A 111 -5.43 -0.83 9.31
C LEU A 111 -5.40 0.56 9.96
N ALA A 112 -5.89 1.59 9.26
CA ALA A 112 -5.88 3.00 9.62
C ALA A 112 -7.31 3.57 9.74
N SER A 113 -7.47 4.73 10.37
CA SER A 113 -8.76 5.42 10.41
C SER A 113 -9.06 6.12 9.08
N GLU A 114 -8.04 6.66 8.42
CA GLU A 114 -8.16 7.37 7.15
C GLU A 114 -6.91 7.19 6.30
N VAL A 115 -7.08 7.02 4.99
CA VAL A 115 -5.98 6.88 4.02
C VAL A 115 -6.06 7.97 2.97
N ILE A 116 -4.97 8.72 2.82
CA ILE A 116 -4.75 9.63 1.70
C ILE A 116 -3.73 8.97 0.79
N SER A 117 -4.06 8.78 -0.49
CA SER A 117 -3.16 8.14 -1.46
C SER A 117 -2.94 9.07 -2.65
N VAL A 118 -1.70 9.21 -3.10
CA VAL A 118 -1.33 10.08 -4.23
C VAL A 118 -0.74 9.24 -5.37
N GLU A 119 -1.25 9.43 -6.57
CA GLU A 119 -0.77 8.78 -7.79
C GLU A 119 -0.55 9.80 -8.91
N ARG A 120 0.60 9.72 -9.58
CA ARG A 120 0.97 10.67 -10.64
C ARG A 120 0.34 10.33 -11.98
N ILE A 121 0.00 9.05 -12.22
CA ILE A 121 -0.55 8.54 -13.48
C ILE A 121 -2.09 8.56 -13.39
N PRO A 122 -2.78 9.49 -14.09
CA PRO A 122 -4.24 9.66 -13.93
C PRO A 122 -5.04 8.38 -14.20
N ALA A 123 -4.64 7.60 -15.21
CA ALA A 123 -5.32 6.36 -15.57
C ALA A 123 -5.27 5.30 -14.45
N LEU A 124 -4.16 5.23 -13.69
CA LEU A 124 -4.04 4.32 -12.55
C LEU A 124 -4.85 4.82 -11.35
N ALA A 125 -4.76 6.11 -11.04
CA ALA A 125 -5.52 6.73 -9.96
C ALA A 125 -7.03 6.51 -10.12
N LEU A 126 -7.57 6.77 -11.31
CA LEU A 126 -9.00 6.60 -11.62
C LEU A 126 -9.41 5.13 -11.53
N ALA A 127 -8.62 4.22 -12.12
CA ALA A 127 -8.92 2.79 -12.04
C ALA A 127 -8.86 2.25 -10.61
N ALA A 128 -7.94 2.74 -9.77
CA ALA A 128 -7.87 2.39 -8.36
C ALA A 128 -9.09 2.92 -7.60
N GLN A 129 -9.49 4.18 -7.81
CA GLN A 129 -10.70 4.76 -7.21
C GLN A 129 -11.96 3.95 -7.51
N GLU A 130 -12.17 3.61 -8.79
CA GLU A 130 -13.32 2.81 -9.21
C GLU A 130 -13.34 1.45 -8.52
N ARG A 131 -12.19 0.76 -8.49
CA ARG A 131 -12.03 -0.53 -7.84
C ARG A 131 -12.31 -0.46 -6.33
N LEU A 132 -11.72 0.50 -5.63
CA LEU A 132 -11.86 0.68 -4.19
C LEU A 132 -13.31 1.04 -3.81
N ARG A 133 -13.95 1.92 -4.59
CA ARG A 133 -15.37 2.26 -4.41
C ARG A 133 -16.28 1.05 -4.65
N ALA A 134 -16.01 0.24 -5.67
CA ALA A 134 -16.77 -0.98 -5.93
C ALA A 134 -16.67 -2.02 -4.80
N MET A 135 -15.58 -1.98 -4.02
CA MET A 135 -15.41 -2.80 -2.81
C MET A 135 -16.04 -2.19 -1.55
N GLY A 136 -16.65 -1.00 -1.65
CA GLY A 136 -17.30 -0.34 -0.52
C GLY A 136 -16.32 0.23 0.52
N ILE A 137 -15.06 0.51 0.13
CA ILE A 137 -14.07 1.12 1.02
C ILE A 137 -14.25 2.64 0.97
N ASP A 138 -14.60 3.25 2.11
CA ASP A 138 -15.06 4.64 2.21
C ASP A 138 -14.11 5.55 3.01
N ASN A 139 -13.21 5.00 3.82
CA ASN A 139 -12.26 5.74 4.65
C ASN A 139 -10.96 6.11 3.91
N LEU A 140 -11.04 6.37 2.60
CA LEU A 140 -9.88 6.75 1.79
C LEU A 140 -10.17 7.82 0.74
N GLN A 141 -9.12 8.53 0.34
CA GLN A 141 -9.11 9.50 -0.75
C GLN A 141 -7.91 9.25 -1.65
N VAL A 142 -8.13 9.13 -2.96
CA VAL A 142 -7.05 9.00 -3.95
C VAL A 142 -6.95 10.30 -4.74
N HIS A 143 -5.78 10.90 -4.78
CA HIS A 143 -5.50 12.14 -5.47
C HIS A 143 -4.56 11.91 -6.65
N ILE A 144 -4.82 12.65 -7.74
CA ILE A 144 -3.90 12.72 -8.87
C ILE A 144 -2.93 13.86 -8.58
N GLY A 145 -1.65 13.56 -8.45
CA GLY A 145 -0.66 14.58 -8.10
C GLY A 145 0.78 14.08 -8.02
N ASP A 146 1.69 15.02 -7.79
CA ASP A 146 3.09 14.72 -7.53
C ASP A 146 3.29 14.38 -6.04
N GLY A 147 3.40 13.10 -5.76
CA GLY A 147 3.59 12.60 -4.40
C GLY A 147 4.91 13.00 -3.73
N THR A 148 5.89 13.55 -4.47
CA THR A 148 7.13 14.09 -3.87
C THR A 148 6.86 15.34 -3.01
N LEU A 149 5.72 15.99 -3.23
CA LEU A 149 5.23 17.12 -2.44
C LEU A 149 4.43 16.68 -1.20
N GLY A 150 4.19 15.37 -1.04
CA GLY A 150 3.27 14.84 -0.06
C GLY A 150 1.82 15.23 -0.34
N TRP A 151 1.04 15.43 0.72
CA TRP A 151 -0.31 15.99 0.63
C TRP A 151 -0.59 16.92 1.83
N PRO A 152 -0.18 18.20 1.74
CA PRO A 152 -0.27 19.16 2.84
C PRO A 152 -1.69 19.46 3.33
N GLU A 153 -2.68 19.40 2.44
CA GLU A 153 -4.08 19.74 2.72
C GLU A 153 -4.73 18.82 3.76
N ALA A 154 -4.23 17.58 3.87
CA ALA A 154 -4.69 16.61 4.86
C ALA A 154 -3.65 16.31 5.95
N ALA A 155 -2.57 17.09 6.03
CA ALA A 155 -1.57 16.96 7.07
C ALA A 155 -2.15 17.35 8.46
N PRO A 156 -1.58 16.86 9.57
CA PRO A 156 -0.45 15.93 9.67
C PRO A 156 -0.85 14.47 9.40
N HIS A 157 0.13 13.66 8.99
CA HIS A 157 0.01 12.21 8.81
C HIS A 157 0.79 11.49 9.89
N ALA A 158 0.21 10.46 10.50
CA ALA A 158 0.86 9.66 11.53
C ALA A 158 1.77 8.58 10.94
N GLY A 159 1.52 8.18 9.69
CA GLY A 159 2.40 7.32 8.91
C GLY A 159 2.49 7.79 7.47
N ILE A 160 3.68 7.67 6.86
CA ILE A 160 3.89 7.90 5.42
C ILE A 160 4.52 6.64 4.85
N ILE A 161 3.93 6.12 3.78
CA ILE A 161 4.42 4.95 3.07
C ILE A 161 4.61 5.27 1.59
N VAL A 162 5.78 4.92 1.06
CA VAL A 162 6.16 5.19 -0.32
C VAL A 162 6.29 3.88 -1.07
N THR A 163 5.48 3.70 -2.11
CA THR A 163 5.41 2.49 -2.95
C THR A 163 5.90 2.73 -4.37
N ALA A 164 6.46 3.92 -4.63
CA ALA A 164 7.03 4.29 -5.92
C ALA A 164 8.56 4.22 -5.91
N PHE A 165 9.15 4.00 -7.08
CA PHE A 165 10.56 4.32 -7.28
C PHE A 165 10.73 5.85 -7.25
N ILE A 166 11.41 6.35 -6.21
CA ILE A 166 11.76 7.76 -6.09
C ILE A 166 13.24 7.92 -6.42
N SER A 167 13.55 8.72 -7.45
CA SER A 167 14.92 9.13 -7.73
C SER A 167 15.48 9.96 -6.55
N PRO A 168 16.73 9.76 -6.11
CA PRO A 168 17.29 10.41 -4.92
C PRO A 168 17.18 11.94 -4.88
N SER A 169 17.07 12.60 -6.03
CA SER A 169 16.92 14.05 -6.16
C SER A 169 15.54 14.59 -5.73
N ALA A 170 14.54 13.73 -5.51
CA ALA A 170 13.17 14.13 -5.19
C ALA A 170 12.85 14.15 -3.69
N VAL A 171 13.74 13.63 -2.83
CA VAL A 171 13.58 13.66 -1.36
C VAL A 171 14.45 14.77 -0.78
N SER A 172 14.05 16.03 -0.98
CA SER A 172 14.76 17.18 -0.39
C SER A 172 13.85 18.14 0.38
N GLY A 173 12.64 17.71 0.79
CA GLY A 173 11.59 18.64 1.24
C GLY A 173 11.07 18.55 2.67
N SER A 174 11.29 17.49 3.46
CA SER A 174 10.46 17.27 4.68
C SER A 174 11.21 17.04 6.00
N ALA A 175 12.52 17.29 6.08
CA ALA A 175 13.26 17.19 7.34
C ALA A 175 14.02 18.49 7.68
N SER A 176 13.30 19.58 7.93
CA SER A 176 13.87 20.76 8.60
C SER A 176 13.11 21.13 9.87
N GLY A 177 13.02 20.17 10.79
CA GLY A 177 12.75 20.42 12.22
C GLY A 177 14.04 20.29 13.02
N ARG A 178 15.05 21.12 12.75
CA ARG A 178 16.25 21.17 13.60
C ARG A 178 15.89 21.89 14.90
N ASN A 179 15.71 21.11 15.96
CA ASN A 179 15.61 21.61 17.33
C ASN A 179 17.02 22.04 17.79
N THR A 180 17.43 23.26 17.47
CA THR A 180 18.62 23.88 18.07
C THR A 180 18.21 24.64 19.33
N SER A 181 18.21 23.96 20.47
CA SER A 181 18.31 24.57 21.79
C SER A 181 19.72 24.35 22.33
N LYS A 182 20.60 25.27 21.96
CA LYS A 182 21.76 25.75 22.71
C LYS A 182 21.44 27.24 22.86
N ASP A 183 21.34 27.89 24.01
CA ASP A 183 22.16 27.88 25.20
C ASP A 183 21.33 28.42 26.38
N ASN A 184 21.34 27.75 27.54
CA ASN A 184 21.19 28.47 28.81
C ASN A 184 21.70 27.63 29.98
N CYS A 185 23.03 27.62 30.17
CA CYS A 185 23.62 27.18 31.43
C CYS A 185 24.69 28.20 31.87
N GLY A 186 24.24 29.43 32.15
CA GLY A 186 24.97 30.38 32.97
C GLY A 186 24.41 30.37 34.39
N ARG A 187 24.82 29.41 35.24
CA ARG A 187 24.64 29.54 36.69
C ARG A 187 25.83 30.27 37.29
N ARG A 188 25.50 31.39 37.92
CA ARG A 188 26.34 32.22 38.78
C ARG A 188 26.56 31.55 40.14
N LEU A 189 27.81 31.65 40.60
CA LEU A 189 28.29 31.90 41.99
C LEU A 189 28.29 30.73 42.98
N PRO A 190 29.13 30.79 44.05
CA PRO A 190 30.02 31.89 44.47
C PRO A 190 31.50 31.71 44.10
#